data_AF-A0A7U9T345-F1
#
_entry.id   AF-A0A7U9T345-F1
#
_cell.length_a   1.000
_cell.length_b   1.000
_cell.length_c   1.000
_cell.angle_alpha   90.00
_cell.angle_beta   90.00
_cell.angle_gamma   90.00
#
_symmetry.space_group_name_H-M   'P 1'
#
loop_
_entity.id
_entity.type
_entity.pdbx_description
1 polymer ?
#
loop_
_entity_poly.entity_id
_entity_poly.type
_entity_poly.pdbx_seq_one_letter_code
_entity_poly.pdbx_strand_id
1 'polypeptide(L)'
;MGIEIEENSELDLFEAFNKHEGDERIPAKVKEMEEELGEGNQKPEILSKLAQYELTLLDWIEGHKGYREYVAIAGKCWPAFQTQFGFVPCYVNSRLTGMGIPVSCEVDIYGTLSEFIGAAVSNDAVTLLDINNTVPADMYEEAIKGKFNYTHKDTFMGFHCGNTCSRKLSSCSMKNQMIMARSLPVEVTNGTLEGDIVPGDITFYRLQSTADCKLRGYIAQGEVLPVATKSFGGIGVFAIPEMGRFYRHVLIEGNYPHHGAVAFGHYGKALFEVYKYIGVELDEIGFNQPKGMLYKSENPFA
;
A
#
# COMPACT_ATOMS: atom_id res chain seq x y z
N MET A 1 -13.14 11.27 -14.93
CA MET A 1 -12.12 11.57 -13.89
C MET A 1 -10.93 12.40 -14.40
N GLY A 2 -10.72 12.60 -15.72
CA GLY A 2 -9.67 13.52 -16.22
C GLY A 2 -8.24 13.00 -16.08
N ILE A 3 -8.09 11.69 -15.90
CA ILE A 3 -6.82 10.97 -15.74
C ILE A 3 -6.35 10.52 -17.12
N GLU A 4 -5.06 10.72 -17.39
CA GLU A 4 -4.38 10.12 -18.54
C GLU A 4 -3.62 8.88 -18.07
N ILE A 5 -3.66 7.83 -18.89
CA ILE A 5 -2.91 6.60 -18.67
C ILE A 5 -1.87 6.52 -19.76
N GLU A 6 -0.61 6.40 -19.35
CA GLU A 6 0.50 6.10 -20.24
C GLU A 6 1.01 4.69 -19.94
N GLU A 7 0.93 3.81 -20.93
CA GLU A 7 1.39 2.43 -20.81
C GLU A 7 2.82 2.33 -21.33
N ASN A 8 3.72 1.83 -20.49
CA ASN A 8 5.13 1.60 -20.83
C ASN A 8 5.50 0.15 -20.54
N SER A 9 6.41 -0.41 -21.36
CA SER A 9 6.89 -1.77 -21.16
C SER A 9 7.89 -1.86 -20.00
N GLU A 10 7.92 -3.00 -19.31
CA GLU A 10 9.02 -3.32 -18.39
C GLU A 10 10.39 -3.33 -19.10
N LEU A 11 10.41 -3.56 -20.42
CA LEU A 11 11.62 -3.48 -21.23
C LEU A 11 12.13 -2.03 -21.36
N ASP A 12 11.22 -1.07 -21.55
CA ASP A 12 11.59 0.34 -21.69
C ASP A 12 12.16 0.85 -20.34
N LEU A 13 11.52 0.45 -19.24
CA LEU A 13 12.04 0.71 -17.88
C LEU A 13 13.41 0.06 -17.65
N PHE A 14 13.62 -1.17 -18.10
CA PHE A 14 14.91 -1.86 -17.98
C PHE A 14 16.00 -1.18 -18.81
N GLU A 15 15.68 -0.71 -20.03
CA GLU A 15 16.60 0.07 -20.84
C GLU A 15 17.00 1.38 -20.15
N ALA A 16 16.03 2.13 -19.60
CA ALA A 16 16.35 3.36 -18.86
C ALA A 16 17.13 3.09 -17.58
N PHE A 17 16.84 2.00 -16.87
CA PHE A 17 17.62 1.58 -15.72
C PHE A 17 19.08 1.35 -16.11
N ASN A 18 19.34 0.60 -17.18
CA ASN A 18 20.71 0.36 -17.66
C ASN A 18 21.41 1.64 -18.14
N LYS A 19 20.67 2.61 -18.71
CA LYS A 19 21.23 3.92 -19.09
C LYS A 19 21.66 4.77 -17.89
N HIS A 20 21.09 4.52 -16.70
CA HIS A 20 21.49 5.15 -15.45
C HIS A 20 22.69 4.46 -14.79
N GLU A 21 23.28 3.43 -15.41
CA GLU A 21 24.50 2.79 -14.88
C GLU A 21 25.62 3.83 -14.76
N GLY A 22 26.19 3.96 -13.55
CA GLY A 22 27.28 4.89 -13.29
C GLY A 22 26.88 6.37 -13.19
N ASP A 23 25.59 6.68 -13.07
CA ASP A 23 25.11 8.05 -12.85
C ASP A 23 25.80 8.71 -11.64
N GLU A 24 26.35 9.90 -11.83
CA GLU A 24 27.14 10.64 -10.84
C GLU A 24 26.35 10.98 -9.56
N ARG A 25 25.01 10.95 -9.62
CA ARG A 25 24.10 11.19 -8.48
C ARG A 25 23.96 9.97 -7.56
N ILE A 26 24.32 8.76 -8.02
CA ILE A 26 24.15 7.52 -7.25
C ILE A 26 24.80 7.58 -5.87
N PRO A 27 26.07 8.00 -5.69
CA PRO A 27 26.69 8.05 -4.36
C PRO A 27 25.97 8.97 -3.37
N ALA A 28 25.47 10.11 -3.84
CA ALA A 28 24.68 11.02 -3.00
C ALA A 28 23.35 10.38 -2.58
N LYS A 29 22.69 9.70 -3.53
CA LYS A 29 21.43 8.99 -3.27
C LYS A 29 21.61 7.82 -2.30
N VAL A 30 22.71 7.06 -2.41
CA VAL A 30 23.06 5.99 -1.45
C VAL A 30 23.19 6.56 -0.04
N LYS A 31 23.86 7.71 0.12
CA LYS A 31 24.01 8.36 1.43
C LYS A 31 22.66 8.74 2.04
N GLU A 32 21.72 9.26 1.24
CA GLU A 32 20.35 9.52 1.72
C GLU A 32 19.65 8.23 2.18
N MET A 33 19.86 7.13 1.48
CA MET A 33 19.28 5.83 1.86
C MET A 33 19.91 5.29 3.15
N GLU A 34 21.22 5.44 3.33
CA GLU A 34 21.92 5.07 4.57
C GLU A 34 21.42 5.89 5.76
N GLU A 35 21.22 7.20 5.58
CA GLU A 35 20.69 8.10 6.61
C GLU A 35 19.23 7.75 6.97
N GLU A 36 18.38 7.45 5.97
CA GLU A 36 16.99 7.05 6.20
C GLU A 36 16.89 5.71 6.93
N LEU A 37 17.66 4.70 6.50
CA LEU A 37 17.59 3.35 7.04
C LEU A 37 18.28 3.24 8.40
N GLY A 38 19.36 3.99 8.64
CA GLY A 38 20.15 3.91 9.87
C GLY A 38 20.57 2.47 10.21
N GLU A 39 20.30 2.04 11.44
CA GLU A 39 20.55 0.65 11.89
C GLU A 39 19.71 -0.39 11.12
N GLY A 40 18.62 0.04 10.47
CA GLY A 40 17.78 -0.78 9.60
C GLY A 40 18.41 -1.14 8.25
N ASN A 41 19.57 -0.57 7.91
CA ASN A 41 20.30 -0.91 6.69
C ASN A 41 21.01 -2.28 6.82
N GLN A 42 20.24 -3.36 6.66
CA GLN A 42 20.75 -4.73 6.76
C GLN A 42 21.20 -5.30 5.41
N LYS A 43 21.13 -4.50 4.34
CA LYS A 43 21.46 -4.87 2.95
C LYS A 43 22.23 -3.77 2.21
N PRO A 44 23.34 -3.25 2.77
CA PRO A 44 24.10 -2.16 2.16
C PRO A 44 24.59 -2.50 0.73
N GLU A 45 24.80 -3.78 0.44
CA GLU A 45 25.29 -4.27 -0.85
C GLU A 45 24.37 -3.98 -2.04
N ILE A 46 23.08 -3.71 -1.82
CA ILE A 46 22.13 -3.41 -2.90
C ILE A 46 21.77 -1.93 -3.05
N LEU A 47 22.23 -1.06 -2.13
CA LEU A 47 21.81 0.35 -2.13
C LEU A 47 22.17 1.08 -3.42
N SER A 48 23.32 0.78 -4.03
CA SER A 48 23.71 1.39 -5.30
C SER A 48 22.70 1.09 -6.43
N LYS A 49 22.22 -0.16 -6.51
CA LYS A 49 21.19 -0.56 -7.50
C LYS A 49 19.83 0.07 -7.21
N LEU A 50 19.44 0.13 -5.92
CA LEU A 50 18.20 0.79 -5.52
C LEU A 50 18.25 2.29 -5.80
N ALA A 51 19.39 2.95 -5.56
CA ALA A 51 19.62 4.35 -5.87
C ALA A 51 19.54 4.61 -7.38
N GLN A 52 20.18 3.77 -8.19
CA GLN A 52 20.07 3.81 -9.65
C GLN A 52 18.60 3.68 -10.09
N TYR A 53 17.84 2.77 -9.48
CA TYR A 53 16.42 2.58 -9.80
C TYR A 53 15.55 3.76 -9.37
N GLU A 54 15.76 4.34 -8.19
CA GLU A 54 15.06 5.55 -7.75
C GLU A 54 15.32 6.72 -8.70
N LEU A 55 16.58 6.96 -9.08
CA LEU A 55 16.94 8.00 -10.06
C LEU A 55 16.28 7.73 -11.41
N THR A 56 16.29 6.48 -11.86
CA THR A 56 15.60 6.06 -13.09
C THR A 56 14.12 6.45 -13.04
N LEU A 57 13.41 6.13 -11.95
CA LEU A 57 11.99 6.47 -11.81
C LEU A 57 11.75 7.97 -11.71
N LEU A 58 12.59 8.72 -11.00
CA LEU A 58 12.43 10.17 -10.87
C LEU A 58 12.61 10.89 -12.21
N ASP A 59 13.66 10.54 -12.96
CA ASP A 59 13.89 11.09 -14.29
C ASP A 59 12.83 10.60 -15.29
N TRP A 60 12.36 9.35 -15.16
CA TRP A 60 11.27 8.81 -15.96
C TRP A 60 9.98 9.60 -15.74
N ILE A 61 9.60 9.83 -14.49
CA ILE A 61 8.42 10.64 -14.14
C ILE A 61 8.54 12.01 -14.79
N GLU A 62 9.67 12.71 -14.64
CA GLU A 62 9.82 14.06 -15.21
C GLU A 62 9.76 14.05 -16.75
N GLY A 63 10.40 13.08 -17.40
CA GLY A 63 10.38 12.93 -18.85
C GLY A 63 8.99 12.61 -19.43
N HIS A 64 8.15 11.94 -18.66
CA HIS A 64 6.83 11.45 -19.10
C HIS A 64 5.65 12.28 -18.55
N LYS A 65 5.87 13.17 -17.56
CA LYS A 65 4.84 13.98 -16.91
C LYS A 65 4.06 14.90 -17.87
N GLY A 66 4.69 15.32 -18.97
CA GLY A 66 4.08 16.22 -19.95
C GLY A 66 3.59 17.53 -19.30
N TYR A 67 2.31 17.85 -19.46
CA TYR A 67 1.70 19.05 -18.88
C TYR A 67 0.97 18.80 -17.54
N ARG A 68 1.00 17.56 -17.03
CA ARG A 68 0.32 17.18 -15.79
C ARG A 68 1.09 17.69 -14.57
N GLU A 69 0.38 18.01 -13.49
CA GLU A 69 1.03 18.46 -12.24
C GLU A 69 1.49 17.28 -11.37
N TYR A 70 0.71 16.20 -11.38
CA TYR A 70 0.92 15.01 -10.56
C TYR A 70 1.03 13.75 -11.42
N VAL A 71 1.90 12.83 -10.99
CA VAL A 71 2.13 11.53 -11.62
C VAL A 71 2.06 10.47 -10.52
N ALA A 72 1.51 9.31 -10.85
CA ALA A 72 1.45 8.15 -9.97
C ALA A 72 1.76 6.90 -10.80
N ILE A 73 2.32 5.87 -10.16
CA ILE A 73 2.84 4.68 -10.84
C ILE A 73 2.06 3.44 -10.42
N ALA A 74 1.42 2.77 -11.38
CA ALA A 74 0.89 1.43 -11.19
C ALA A 74 1.84 0.42 -11.84
N GLY A 75 2.82 -0.07 -11.06
CA GLY A 75 3.93 -0.87 -11.58
C GLY A 75 3.84 -2.35 -11.25
N LYS A 76 4.45 -3.19 -12.08
CA LYS A 76 4.82 -4.56 -11.64
C LYS A 76 6.03 -4.49 -10.72
N CYS A 77 6.13 -5.45 -9.82
CA CYS A 77 7.28 -5.63 -8.92
C CYS A 77 7.92 -7.03 -9.03
N TRP A 78 7.37 -7.89 -9.89
CA TRP A 78 7.82 -9.24 -10.20
C TRP A 78 7.22 -9.70 -11.54
N PRO A 79 7.78 -10.71 -12.24
CA PRO A 79 9.03 -11.45 -11.96
C PRO A 79 10.29 -10.83 -12.59
N ALA A 80 10.16 -9.77 -13.41
CA ALA A 80 11.29 -9.19 -14.13
C ALA A 80 12.31 -8.55 -13.19
N PHE A 81 11.87 -7.98 -12.07
CA PHE A 81 12.74 -7.37 -11.07
C PHE A 81 13.82 -8.30 -10.54
N GLN A 82 13.47 -9.55 -10.23
CA GLN A 82 14.42 -10.50 -9.67
C GLN A 82 15.35 -11.05 -10.75
N THR A 83 14.82 -11.32 -11.95
CA THR A 83 15.59 -11.99 -13.02
C THR A 83 16.44 -11.03 -13.87
N GLN A 84 15.99 -9.78 -14.04
CA GLN A 84 16.66 -8.78 -14.89
C GLN A 84 17.34 -7.69 -14.05
N PHE A 85 16.64 -7.11 -13.06
CA PHE A 85 17.18 -6.02 -12.25
C PHE A 85 18.03 -6.54 -11.06
N GLY A 86 17.74 -7.74 -10.57
CA GLY A 86 18.46 -8.41 -9.49
C GLY A 86 18.17 -7.88 -8.09
N PHE A 87 16.97 -7.34 -7.85
CA PHE A 87 16.47 -6.88 -6.55
C PHE A 87 14.93 -6.82 -6.57
N VAL A 88 14.28 -6.47 -5.45
CA VAL A 88 12.85 -6.10 -5.43
C VAL A 88 12.67 -4.60 -5.17
N PRO A 89 11.69 -3.93 -5.82
CA PRO A 89 11.61 -2.47 -5.85
C PRO A 89 10.97 -1.85 -4.60
N CYS A 90 10.52 -2.65 -3.63
CA CYS A 90 9.62 -2.23 -2.57
C CYS A 90 10.16 -1.01 -1.79
N TYR A 91 11.41 -1.02 -1.34
CA TYR A 91 11.99 0.14 -0.64
C TYR A 91 11.97 1.43 -1.47
N VAL A 92 12.24 1.35 -2.77
CA VAL A 92 12.17 2.53 -3.65
C VAL A 92 10.71 3.01 -3.78
N ASN A 93 9.75 2.09 -3.90
CA ASN A 93 8.32 2.45 -3.90
C ASN A 93 7.93 3.17 -2.59
N SER A 94 8.39 2.67 -1.43
CA SER A 94 8.20 3.32 -0.12
C SER A 94 8.72 4.76 -0.09
N ARG A 95 9.89 5.00 -0.69
CA ARG A 95 10.51 6.33 -0.78
C ARG A 95 9.74 7.27 -1.69
N LEU A 96 9.33 6.82 -2.88
CA LEU A 96 8.49 7.63 -3.79
C LEU A 96 7.17 8.01 -3.11
N THR A 97 6.52 7.07 -2.42
CA THR A 97 5.32 7.35 -1.62
C THR A 97 5.58 8.42 -0.56
N GLY A 98 6.73 8.36 0.12
CA GLY A 98 7.16 9.38 1.09
C GLY A 98 7.47 10.76 0.48
N MET A 99 7.69 10.83 -0.83
CA MET A 99 7.84 12.06 -1.62
C MET A 99 6.51 12.58 -2.17
N GLY A 100 5.39 11.90 -1.89
CA GLY A 100 4.07 12.26 -2.40
C GLY A 100 3.79 11.74 -3.82
N ILE A 101 4.57 10.76 -4.30
CA ILE A 101 4.35 10.08 -5.58
C ILE A 101 3.77 8.69 -5.27
N PRO A 102 2.47 8.45 -5.45
CA PRO A 102 1.88 7.15 -5.19
C PRO A 102 2.45 6.07 -6.11
N VAL A 103 2.78 4.91 -5.56
CA VAL A 103 3.29 3.76 -6.31
C VAL A 103 2.59 2.49 -5.83
N SER A 104 1.62 2.00 -6.60
CA SER A 104 0.99 0.71 -6.31
C SER A 104 1.74 -0.43 -6.99
N CYS A 105 1.79 -1.57 -6.30
CA CYS A 105 2.26 -2.80 -6.90
C CYS A 105 1.21 -3.45 -7.82
N GLU A 106 1.66 -4.47 -8.56
CA GLU A 106 0.83 -5.38 -9.36
C GLU A 106 -0.01 -4.72 -10.46
N VAL A 107 0.42 -3.55 -10.96
CA VAL A 107 -0.32 -2.76 -11.96
C VAL A 107 -1.72 -2.41 -11.47
N ASP A 108 -1.89 -2.23 -10.16
CA ASP A 108 -3.17 -1.88 -9.57
C ASP A 108 -3.54 -0.39 -9.79
N ILE A 109 -4.01 -0.06 -10.99
CA ILE A 109 -4.36 1.32 -11.39
C ILE A 109 -5.35 1.95 -10.41
N TYR A 110 -6.40 1.23 -10.01
CA TYR A 110 -7.39 1.75 -9.06
C TYR A 110 -6.83 1.86 -7.63
N GLY A 111 -5.88 1.00 -7.26
CA GLY A 111 -5.10 1.13 -6.04
C GLY A 111 -4.25 2.40 -6.04
N THR A 112 -3.49 2.64 -7.12
CA THR A 112 -2.71 3.87 -7.32
C THR A 112 -3.59 5.12 -7.25
N LEU A 113 -4.77 5.10 -7.89
CA LEU A 113 -5.73 6.20 -7.82
C LEU A 113 -6.28 6.41 -6.41
N SER A 114 -6.51 5.31 -5.67
CA SER A 114 -6.91 5.40 -4.27
C SER A 114 -5.81 6.04 -3.44
N GLU A 115 -4.55 5.61 -3.60
CA GLU A 115 -3.40 6.21 -2.91
C GLU A 115 -3.25 7.70 -3.22
N PHE A 116 -3.39 8.09 -4.50
CA PHE A 116 -3.37 9.50 -4.90
C PHE A 116 -4.48 10.32 -4.24
N ILE A 117 -5.73 9.83 -4.27
CA ILE A 117 -6.87 10.50 -3.64
C ILE A 117 -6.63 10.68 -2.14
N GLY A 118 -6.15 9.63 -1.45
CA GLY A 118 -5.85 9.75 -0.03
C GLY A 118 -4.73 10.73 0.25
N ALA A 119 -3.64 10.71 -0.52
CA ALA A 119 -2.52 11.63 -0.34
C ALA A 119 -2.97 13.09 -0.51
N ALA A 120 -3.85 13.37 -1.49
CA ALA A 120 -4.44 14.68 -1.68
C ALA A 120 -5.37 15.10 -0.52
N VAL A 121 -6.09 14.15 0.08
CA VAL A 121 -7.03 14.41 1.19
C VAL A 121 -6.31 14.58 2.53
N SER A 122 -5.29 13.75 2.79
CA SER A 122 -4.57 13.74 4.07
C SER A 122 -3.36 14.67 4.09
N ASN A 123 -2.84 15.06 2.92
CA ASN A 123 -1.53 15.70 2.77
C ASN A 123 -0.41 14.90 3.46
N ASP A 124 -0.50 13.57 3.36
CA ASP A 124 0.36 12.61 4.03
C ASP A 124 0.52 11.33 3.19
N ALA A 125 1.54 10.53 3.48
CA ALA A 125 1.77 9.26 2.83
C ALA A 125 0.58 8.31 3.05
N VAL A 126 0.18 7.60 1.98
CA VAL A 126 -0.83 6.53 2.00
C VAL A 126 -0.12 5.21 1.72
N THR A 127 -0.65 4.11 2.23
CA THR A 127 -0.19 2.78 1.83
C THR A 127 -1.34 1.93 1.29
N LEU A 128 -1.04 1.07 0.32
CA LEU A 128 -1.92 0.01 -0.15
C LEU A 128 -1.55 -1.32 0.53
N LEU A 129 -2.52 -1.98 1.16
CA LEU A 129 -2.30 -3.23 1.90
C LEU A 129 -3.24 -4.34 1.43
N ASP A 130 -2.77 -5.57 1.56
CA ASP A 130 -3.56 -6.79 1.42
C ASP A 130 -4.44 -7.01 2.65
N ILE A 131 -5.71 -7.35 2.41
CA ILE A 131 -6.58 -7.95 3.41
C ILE A 131 -6.60 -9.48 3.18
N ASN A 132 -5.56 -10.16 3.65
CA ASN A 132 -5.39 -11.60 3.41
C ASN A 132 -5.46 -12.46 4.69
N ASN A 133 -5.30 -11.84 5.87
CA ASN A 133 -5.14 -12.57 7.12
C ASN A 133 -6.02 -11.99 8.24
N THR A 134 -6.74 -12.86 8.97
CA THR A 134 -7.31 -12.50 10.28
C THR A 134 -6.19 -12.52 11.32
N VAL A 135 -6.32 -11.72 12.38
CA VAL A 135 -5.43 -11.81 13.54
C VAL A 135 -5.48 -13.24 14.12
N PRO A 136 -4.35 -13.90 14.42
CA PRO A 136 -4.35 -15.21 15.07
C PRO A 136 -5.11 -15.20 16.42
N ALA A 137 -5.81 -16.29 16.74
CA ALA A 137 -6.68 -16.35 17.93
C ALA A 137 -5.90 -16.19 19.24
N ASP A 138 -4.71 -16.80 19.33
CA ASP A 138 -3.79 -16.65 20.46
C ASP A 138 -3.32 -15.20 20.62
N MET A 139 -2.95 -14.53 19.52
CA MET A 139 -2.58 -13.12 19.52
C MET A 139 -3.75 -12.22 19.97
N TYR A 140 -4.98 -12.50 19.51
CA TYR A 140 -6.15 -11.76 19.93
C TYR A 140 -6.41 -11.91 21.44
N GLU A 141 -6.39 -13.14 21.96
CA GLU A 141 -6.61 -13.42 23.39
C GLU A 141 -5.54 -12.78 24.29
N GLU A 142 -4.26 -12.82 23.88
CA GLU A 142 -3.14 -12.29 24.67
C GLU A 142 -3.03 -10.76 24.60
N ALA A 143 -3.16 -10.19 23.40
CA ALA A 143 -2.76 -8.81 23.13
C ALA A 143 -3.92 -7.84 22.96
N ILE A 144 -5.13 -8.31 22.62
CA ILE A 144 -6.24 -7.43 22.21
C ILE A 144 -7.44 -7.53 23.17
N LYS A 145 -7.88 -8.75 23.47
CA LYS A 145 -9.10 -9.00 24.26
C LYS A 145 -9.01 -8.36 25.65
N GLY A 146 -10.04 -7.60 26.01
CA GLY A 146 -10.12 -6.90 27.29
C GLY A 146 -9.22 -5.66 27.42
N LYS A 147 -8.36 -5.38 26.42
CA LYS A 147 -7.55 -4.15 26.35
C LYS A 147 -8.13 -3.12 25.38
N PHE A 148 -8.77 -3.60 24.31
CA PHE A 148 -9.43 -2.77 23.31
C PHE A 148 -10.89 -3.18 23.14
N ASN A 149 -11.73 -2.24 22.68
CA ASN A 149 -13.16 -2.46 22.47
C ASN A 149 -13.46 -3.00 21.06
N TYR A 150 -12.79 -4.10 20.69
CA TYR A 150 -12.97 -4.79 19.42
C TYR A 150 -13.19 -6.27 19.67
N THR A 151 -14.06 -6.87 18.89
CA THR A 151 -14.17 -8.33 18.81
C THR A 151 -13.08 -8.88 17.91
N HIS A 152 -12.86 -10.19 17.96
CA HIS A 152 -11.91 -10.84 17.05
C HIS A 152 -12.30 -10.67 15.58
N LYS A 153 -13.60 -10.54 15.27
CA LYS A 153 -14.10 -10.33 13.91
C LYS A 153 -13.92 -8.88 13.43
N ASP A 154 -13.56 -7.97 14.32
CA ASP A 154 -13.26 -6.58 13.98
C ASP A 154 -11.79 -6.39 13.57
N THR A 155 -10.95 -7.43 13.75
CA THR A 155 -9.50 -7.32 13.55
C THR A 155 -8.99 -8.13 12.38
N PHE A 156 -7.98 -7.59 11.69
CA PHE A 156 -7.27 -8.25 10.60
C PHE A 156 -5.80 -7.81 10.56
N MET A 157 -4.97 -8.54 9.84
CA MET A 157 -3.58 -8.17 9.58
C MET A 157 -3.50 -7.57 8.17
N GLY A 158 -3.20 -6.28 8.10
CA GLY A 158 -2.94 -5.60 6.83
C GLY A 158 -1.46 -5.72 6.50
N PHE A 159 -1.14 -6.27 5.33
CA PHE A 159 0.24 -6.58 4.93
C PHE A 159 0.53 -6.09 3.52
N HIS A 160 1.74 -5.59 3.29
CA HIS A 160 2.29 -5.50 1.94
C HIS A 160 3.83 -5.64 1.98
N CYS A 161 4.44 -6.03 0.87
CA CYS A 161 5.89 -6.25 0.77
C CYS A 161 6.75 -4.96 0.79
N GLY A 162 6.13 -3.77 0.87
CA GLY A 162 6.86 -2.54 1.19
C GLY A 162 6.58 -1.27 0.37
N ASN A 163 5.39 -1.01 -0.15
CA ASN A 163 5.02 0.36 -0.60
C ASN A 163 4.73 1.31 0.57
N THR A 164 4.58 0.80 1.80
CA THR A 164 4.42 1.61 3.01
C THR A 164 5.66 2.48 3.24
N CYS A 165 5.47 3.80 3.27
CA CYS A 165 6.51 4.78 3.59
C CYS A 165 7.23 4.43 4.91
N SER A 166 8.55 4.51 4.95
CA SER A 166 9.36 4.26 6.16
C SER A 166 8.91 5.08 7.37
N ARG A 167 8.44 6.31 7.17
CA ARG A 167 7.89 7.21 8.21
C ARG A 167 6.59 6.70 8.83
N LYS A 168 5.95 5.70 8.22
CA LYS A 168 4.72 5.05 8.68
C LYS A 168 4.98 3.68 9.30
N LEU A 169 6.24 3.34 9.55
CA LEU A 169 6.67 2.15 10.25
C LEU A 169 7.31 2.54 11.60
N SER A 170 7.00 1.79 12.66
CA SER A 170 7.55 2.00 14.01
C SER A 170 9.01 1.57 14.10
N SER A 171 9.40 0.63 13.24
CA SER A 171 10.76 0.20 12.99
C SER A 171 10.86 -0.15 11.51
N CYS A 172 12.03 0.02 10.93
CA CYS A 172 12.20 -0.14 9.50
C CYS A 172 13.50 -0.90 9.28
N SER A 173 13.47 -2.00 8.53
CA SER A 173 14.68 -2.75 8.20
C SER A 173 14.60 -3.31 6.80
N MET A 174 15.64 -3.05 6.00
CA MET A 174 15.72 -3.57 4.64
C MET A 174 16.06 -5.06 4.69
N LYS A 175 15.23 -5.91 4.07
CA LYS A 175 15.45 -7.37 4.04
C LYS A 175 15.27 -7.94 2.65
N ASN A 176 15.28 -9.26 2.57
CA ASN A 176 14.86 -10.00 1.39
C ASN A 176 13.36 -10.29 1.43
N GLN A 177 12.75 -10.38 0.25
CA GLN A 177 11.36 -10.82 0.10
C GLN A 177 11.29 -12.29 0.53
N MET A 178 10.70 -12.55 1.72
CA MET A 178 10.73 -13.87 2.36
C MET A 178 10.01 -14.96 1.56
N ILE A 179 8.93 -14.63 0.86
CA ILE A 179 8.15 -15.58 0.05
C ILE A 179 8.94 -15.98 -1.20
N MET A 180 9.53 -15.01 -1.91
CA MET A 180 10.28 -15.20 -3.14
C MET A 180 11.62 -15.91 -2.87
N ALA A 181 12.26 -15.62 -1.74
CA ALA A 181 13.48 -16.29 -1.30
C ALA A 181 13.31 -17.80 -1.07
N ARG A 182 12.08 -18.31 -1.01
CA ARG A 182 11.80 -19.77 -0.95
C ARG A 182 11.99 -20.46 -2.30
N SER A 183 11.99 -19.72 -3.40
CA SER A 183 12.01 -20.28 -4.76
C SER A 183 13.05 -19.63 -5.68
N LEU A 184 13.63 -18.51 -5.27
CA LEU A 184 14.66 -17.77 -6.00
C LEU A 184 15.91 -17.58 -5.12
N PRO A 185 17.09 -17.34 -5.72
CA PRO A 185 18.28 -16.98 -4.97
C PRO A 185 18.05 -15.73 -4.11
N VAL A 186 18.53 -15.73 -2.87
CA VAL A 186 18.23 -14.68 -1.88
C VAL A 186 18.73 -13.32 -2.36
N GLU A 187 19.89 -13.29 -3.01
CA GLU A 187 20.55 -12.09 -3.50
C GLU A 187 19.70 -11.27 -4.47
N VAL A 188 18.85 -11.92 -5.28
CA VAL A 188 17.95 -11.25 -6.23
C VAL A 188 16.59 -10.86 -5.61
N THR A 189 16.40 -11.16 -4.33
CA THR A 189 15.15 -10.87 -3.60
C THR A 189 15.31 -9.77 -2.55
N ASN A 190 16.50 -9.19 -2.41
CA ASN A 190 16.76 -8.10 -1.47
C ASN A 190 16.06 -6.80 -1.91
N GLY A 191 15.58 -6.00 -0.94
CA GLY A 191 14.96 -4.69 -1.20
C GLY A 191 13.56 -4.49 -0.60
N THR A 192 13.07 -5.44 0.21
CA THR A 192 11.83 -5.25 0.98
C THR A 192 12.07 -4.37 2.18
N LEU A 193 11.02 -3.67 2.61
CA LEU A 193 11.01 -2.90 3.85
C LEU A 193 10.13 -3.62 4.88
N GLU A 194 10.73 -4.05 5.99
CA GLU A 194 10.01 -4.73 7.05
C GLU A 194 9.84 -3.85 8.28
N GLY A 195 8.65 -3.91 8.89
CA GLY A 195 8.31 -3.11 10.06
C GLY A 195 6.84 -3.21 10.44
N ASP A 196 6.56 -2.99 11.73
CA ASP A 196 5.20 -2.80 12.21
C ASP A 196 4.72 -1.39 11.82
N ILE A 197 3.55 -1.29 11.20
CA ILE A 197 2.90 -0.01 10.87
C ILE A 197 2.63 0.78 12.16
N VAL A 198 2.85 2.09 12.12
CA VAL A 198 2.65 2.96 13.28
C VAL A 198 1.21 2.89 13.81
N PRO A 199 1.00 2.72 15.13
CA PRO A 199 -0.32 2.74 15.72
C PRO A 199 -1.02 4.09 15.54
N GLY A 200 -2.34 4.07 15.43
CA GLY A 200 -3.15 5.28 15.34
C GLY A 200 -4.37 5.14 14.45
N ASP A 201 -5.14 6.22 14.39
CA ASP A 201 -6.36 6.31 13.59
C ASP A 201 -6.07 6.10 12.10
N ILE A 202 -6.96 5.39 11.41
CA ILE A 202 -6.88 5.17 9.97
C ILE A 202 -8.25 5.32 9.30
N THR A 203 -8.20 5.60 8.00
CA THR A 203 -9.32 5.38 7.10
C THR A 203 -8.90 4.37 6.06
N PHE A 204 -9.61 3.25 6.02
CA PHE A 204 -9.47 2.17 5.05
C PHE A 204 -10.45 2.37 3.92
N TYR A 205 -9.98 2.48 2.68
CA TYR A 205 -10.83 2.87 1.56
C TYR A 205 -10.30 2.34 0.23
N ARG A 206 -11.17 2.31 -0.76
CA ARG A 206 -10.83 1.86 -2.11
C ARG A 206 -11.75 2.48 -3.13
N LEU A 207 -11.18 3.00 -4.21
CA LEU A 207 -11.88 3.26 -5.46
C LEU A 207 -11.72 2.03 -6.36
N GLN A 208 -12.75 1.70 -7.13
CA GLN A 208 -12.73 0.59 -8.07
C GLN A 208 -13.72 0.83 -9.22
N SER A 209 -13.53 0.12 -10.32
CA SER A 209 -14.57 -0.01 -11.36
C SER A 209 -14.97 -1.48 -11.54
N THR A 210 -16.23 -1.68 -11.91
CA THR A 210 -16.71 -2.92 -12.53
C THR A 210 -16.18 -3.07 -13.97
N ALA A 211 -16.40 -4.25 -14.57
CA ALA A 211 -16.12 -4.50 -15.98
C ALA A 211 -17.05 -3.72 -16.94
N ASP A 212 -18.25 -3.33 -16.50
CA ASP A 212 -19.16 -2.43 -17.22
C ASP A 212 -18.91 -0.95 -16.92
N CYS A 213 -17.70 -0.61 -16.44
CA CYS A 213 -17.23 0.76 -16.23
C CYS A 213 -18.01 1.56 -15.17
N LYS A 214 -18.73 0.90 -14.25
CA LYS A 214 -19.38 1.53 -13.11
C LYS A 214 -18.37 1.75 -11.99
N LEU A 215 -18.16 3.02 -11.62
CA LEU A 215 -17.34 3.38 -10.47
C LEU A 215 -18.05 3.00 -9.17
N ARG A 216 -17.26 2.50 -8.22
CA ARG A 216 -17.68 2.15 -6.87
C ARG A 216 -16.54 2.31 -5.90
N GLY A 217 -16.86 2.41 -4.63
CA GLY A 217 -15.85 2.44 -3.60
C GLY A 217 -16.36 2.06 -2.24
N TYR A 218 -15.44 1.96 -1.30
CA TYR A 218 -15.79 1.83 0.10
C TYR A 218 -14.91 2.73 0.96
N ILE A 219 -15.43 3.05 2.15
CA ILE A 219 -14.75 3.84 3.17
C ILE A 219 -15.11 3.25 4.54
N ALA A 220 -14.12 2.88 5.33
CA ALA A 220 -14.27 2.43 6.70
C ALA A 220 -13.24 3.09 7.60
N GLN A 221 -13.62 3.45 8.82
CA GLN A 221 -12.71 4.07 9.79
C GLN A 221 -12.43 3.12 10.94
N GLY A 222 -11.20 3.16 11.43
CA GLY A 222 -10.72 2.33 12.52
C GLY A 222 -9.35 2.79 12.97
N GLU A 223 -8.53 1.86 13.41
CA GLU A 223 -7.17 2.14 13.90
C GLU A 223 -6.20 0.98 13.64
N VAL A 224 -4.91 1.30 13.63
CA VAL A 224 -3.82 0.33 13.80
C VAL A 224 -3.56 0.19 15.29
N LEU A 225 -3.70 -1.03 15.81
CA LEU A 225 -3.46 -1.34 17.21
C LEU A 225 -1.95 -1.43 17.51
N PRO A 226 -1.51 -1.01 18.72
CA PRO A 226 -0.11 -1.14 19.16
C PRO A 226 0.22 -2.58 19.56
N VAL A 227 0.12 -3.52 18.62
CA VAL A 227 0.36 -4.95 18.80
C VAL A 227 1.42 -5.41 17.82
N ALA A 228 2.50 -6.00 18.33
CA ALA A 228 3.59 -6.53 17.52
C ALA A 228 3.09 -7.68 16.64
N THR A 229 3.27 -7.57 15.32
CA THR A 229 2.71 -8.54 14.35
C THR A 229 3.49 -9.85 14.31
N LYS A 230 4.77 -9.84 14.72
CA LYS A 230 5.70 -10.99 14.68
C LYS A 230 5.77 -11.63 13.28
N SER A 231 5.67 -10.80 12.24
CA SER A 231 5.69 -11.23 10.84
C SER A 231 6.71 -10.40 10.03
N PHE A 232 6.68 -10.54 8.72
CA PHE A 232 7.55 -9.89 7.74
C PHE A 232 6.76 -8.83 6.93
N GLY A 233 7.48 -8.03 6.14
CA GLY A 233 6.93 -6.92 5.34
C GLY A 233 6.50 -5.70 6.16
N GLY A 234 5.86 -4.75 5.49
CA GLY A 234 5.16 -3.65 6.14
C GLY A 234 3.78 -4.15 6.57
N ILE A 235 3.60 -4.35 7.88
CA ILE A 235 2.44 -5.06 8.40
C ILE A 235 1.88 -4.39 9.65
N GLY A 236 0.57 -4.44 9.85
CA GLY A 236 -0.09 -3.91 11.04
C GLY A 236 -1.26 -4.76 11.48
N VAL A 237 -1.59 -4.69 12.78
CA VAL A 237 -2.84 -5.23 13.32
C VAL A 237 -3.89 -4.13 13.25
N PHE A 238 -4.83 -4.26 12.33
CA PHE A 238 -5.91 -3.31 12.13
C PHE A 238 -7.15 -3.72 12.90
N ALA A 239 -7.90 -2.73 13.38
CA ALA A 239 -9.20 -2.91 13.98
C ALA A 239 -10.19 -1.90 13.40
N ILE A 240 -11.27 -2.40 12.80
CA ILE A 240 -12.37 -1.59 12.24
C ILE A 240 -13.67 -2.09 12.88
N PRO A 241 -14.48 -1.23 13.50
CA PRO A 241 -15.76 -1.65 14.06
C PRO A 241 -16.64 -2.31 12.99
N GLU A 242 -17.20 -3.47 13.32
CA GLU A 242 -18.07 -4.27 12.45
C GLU A 242 -17.35 -4.77 11.18
N MET A 243 -16.01 -4.93 11.22
CA MET A 243 -15.20 -5.35 10.06
C MET A 243 -15.70 -6.66 9.47
N GLY A 244 -16.08 -7.65 10.29
CA GLY A 244 -16.55 -8.94 9.79
C GLY A 244 -17.81 -8.83 8.92
N ARG A 245 -18.73 -7.92 9.27
CA ARG A 245 -19.94 -7.66 8.48
C ARG A 245 -19.61 -6.84 7.23
N PHE A 246 -18.78 -5.80 7.40
CA PHE A 246 -18.30 -4.97 6.30
C PHE A 246 -17.54 -5.78 5.23
N TYR A 247 -16.60 -6.62 5.65
CA TYR A 247 -15.85 -7.51 4.79
C TYR A 247 -16.77 -8.45 3.99
N ARG A 248 -17.80 -9.01 4.63
CA ARG A 248 -18.75 -9.89 3.95
C ARG A 248 -19.64 -9.14 2.95
N HIS A 249 -20.32 -8.10 3.42
CA HIS A 249 -21.42 -7.47 2.69
C HIS A 249 -20.98 -6.33 1.76
N VAL A 250 -19.78 -5.80 1.94
CA VAL A 250 -19.22 -4.76 1.05
C VAL A 250 -18.10 -5.35 0.21
N LEU A 251 -17.08 -5.94 0.83
CA LEU A 251 -15.87 -6.34 0.09
C LEU A 251 -16.12 -7.58 -0.78
N ILE A 252 -16.59 -8.68 -0.18
CA ILE A 252 -16.85 -9.92 -0.92
C ILE A 252 -18.02 -9.74 -1.90
N GLU A 253 -19.19 -9.29 -1.43
CA GLU A 253 -20.36 -9.14 -2.30
C GLU A 253 -20.16 -8.09 -3.40
N GLY A 254 -19.38 -7.04 -3.12
CA GLY A 254 -18.97 -6.04 -4.10
C GLY A 254 -17.89 -6.50 -5.08
N ASN A 255 -17.32 -7.70 -4.88
CA ASN A 255 -16.19 -8.24 -5.66
C ASN A 255 -14.99 -7.27 -5.71
N TYR A 256 -14.65 -6.67 -4.57
CA TYR A 256 -13.45 -5.85 -4.46
C TYR A 256 -12.18 -6.71 -4.51
N PRO A 257 -11.09 -6.21 -5.10
CA PRO A 257 -9.79 -6.86 -4.99
C PRO A 257 -9.31 -6.87 -3.53
N HIS A 258 -8.31 -7.70 -3.24
CA HIS A 258 -7.79 -7.87 -1.89
C HIS A 258 -7.01 -6.64 -1.37
N HIS A 259 -6.57 -5.75 -2.26
CA HIS A 259 -5.95 -4.48 -1.91
C HIS A 259 -6.95 -3.45 -1.39
N GLY A 260 -6.59 -2.74 -0.32
CA GLY A 260 -7.24 -1.51 0.09
C GLY A 260 -6.24 -0.45 0.55
N ALA A 261 -6.56 0.81 0.30
CA ALA A 261 -5.73 1.94 0.66
C ALA A 261 -5.99 2.37 2.12
N VAL A 262 -4.92 2.81 2.78
CA VAL A 262 -4.91 3.23 4.18
C VAL A 262 -4.36 4.64 4.27
N ALA A 263 -5.22 5.58 4.59
CA ALA A 263 -4.83 6.92 5.00
C ALA A 263 -4.66 6.95 6.52
N PHE A 264 -3.56 7.53 7.00
CA PHE A 264 -3.24 7.66 8.42
C PHE A 264 -4.00 8.85 9.04
N GLY A 265 -5.16 8.56 9.61
CA GLY A 265 -6.10 9.52 10.20
C GLY A 265 -7.54 9.25 9.77
N HIS A 266 -8.48 9.93 10.44
CA HIS A 266 -9.92 9.82 10.15
C HIS A 266 -10.37 10.82 9.08
N TYR A 267 -10.31 10.41 7.81
CA TYR A 267 -10.64 11.21 6.63
C TYR A 267 -11.95 10.79 5.93
N GLY A 268 -12.76 9.92 6.53
CA GLY A 268 -13.94 9.34 5.87
C GLY A 268 -14.91 10.37 5.29
N LYS A 269 -15.13 11.49 6.01
CA LYS A 269 -15.96 12.61 5.53
C LYS A 269 -15.43 13.21 4.23
N ALA A 270 -14.12 13.48 4.15
CA ALA A 270 -13.52 14.10 2.98
C ALA A 270 -13.48 13.13 1.79
N LEU A 271 -13.10 11.86 2.03
CA LEU A 271 -13.09 10.82 1.01
C LEU A 271 -14.49 10.58 0.41
N PHE A 272 -15.54 10.59 1.24
CA PHE A 272 -16.91 10.44 0.78
C PHE A 272 -17.33 11.57 -0.17
N GLU A 273 -16.96 12.82 0.14
CA GLU A 273 -17.22 13.96 -0.73
C GLU A 273 -16.39 13.91 -2.02
N VAL A 274 -15.13 13.46 -1.96
CA VAL A 274 -14.32 13.25 -3.18
C VAL A 274 -14.97 12.20 -4.09
N TYR A 275 -15.44 11.07 -3.55
CA TYR A 275 -16.12 10.04 -4.32
C TYR A 275 -17.36 10.58 -5.04
N LYS A 276 -18.14 11.43 -4.38
CA LYS A 276 -19.26 12.15 -5.03
C LYS A 276 -18.77 13.04 -6.17
N TYR A 277 -17.72 13.83 -5.95
CA TYR A 277 -17.19 14.74 -6.97
C TYR A 277 -16.63 14.03 -8.20
N ILE A 278 -16.02 12.85 -8.04
CA ILE A 278 -15.48 12.08 -9.16
C ILE A 278 -16.53 11.19 -9.86
N GLY A 279 -17.77 11.17 -9.36
CA GLY A 279 -18.92 10.52 -10.01
C GLY A 279 -19.19 9.09 -9.54
N VAL A 280 -18.83 8.72 -8.31
CA VAL A 280 -19.28 7.45 -7.71
C VAL A 280 -20.74 7.62 -7.25
N GLU A 281 -21.62 6.73 -7.69
CA GLU A 281 -23.02 6.72 -7.25
C GLU A 281 -23.12 6.46 -5.74
N LEU A 282 -24.05 7.13 -5.06
CA LEU A 282 -24.13 7.09 -3.58
C LEU A 282 -24.38 5.67 -3.05
N ASP A 283 -25.13 4.85 -3.78
CA ASP A 283 -25.40 3.46 -3.41
C ASP A 283 -24.24 2.50 -3.72
N GLU A 284 -23.23 2.98 -4.43
CA GLU A 284 -21.95 2.30 -4.71
C GLU A 284 -20.83 2.74 -3.76
N ILE A 285 -21.11 3.60 -2.77
CA ILE A 285 -20.17 3.95 -1.70
C ILE A 285 -20.50 3.13 -0.45
N GLY A 286 -19.81 2.00 -0.29
CA GLY A 286 -19.91 1.14 0.89
C GLY A 286 -19.24 1.75 2.12
N PHE A 287 -19.74 1.42 3.30
CA PHE A 287 -19.11 1.78 4.57
C PHE A 287 -19.38 0.73 5.64
N ASN A 288 -18.58 0.71 6.70
CA ASN A 288 -18.79 -0.20 7.83
C ASN A 288 -20.03 0.22 8.64
N GLN A 289 -21.18 -0.35 8.30
CA GLN A 289 -22.46 -0.04 8.93
C GLN A 289 -22.45 -0.41 10.42
N PRO A 290 -22.94 0.48 11.30
CA PRO A 290 -23.01 0.20 12.72
C PRO A 290 -23.96 -0.98 13.02
N LYS A 291 -23.82 -1.60 14.19
CA LYS A 291 -24.60 -2.77 14.62
C LYS A 291 -26.13 -2.64 14.44
N GLY A 292 -26.68 -1.44 14.56
CA GLY A 292 -28.12 -1.18 14.42
C GLY A 292 -28.61 -1.00 12.97
N MET A 293 -27.74 -1.07 11.98
CA MET A 293 -28.04 -0.84 10.57
C MET A 293 -27.62 -2.07 9.75
N LEU A 294 -28.58 -2.72 9.12
CA LEU A 294 -28.36 -3.94 8.33
C LEU A 294 -27.96 -3.62 6.90
N TYR A 295 -27.02 -4.40 6.35
CA TYR A 295 -26.80 -4.41 4.90
C TYR A 295 -28.00 -5.04 4.19
N LYS A 296 -28.23 -4.68 2.92
CA LYS A 296 -29.37 -5.18 2.13
C LYS A 296 -29.44 -6.71 2.06
N SER A 297 -28.29 -7.37 2.04
CA SER A 297 -28.10 -8.81 1.96
C SER A 297 -27.92 -9.49 3.33
N GLU A 298 -27.88 -8.71 4.41
CA GLU A 298 -27.65 -9.25 5.74
C GLU A 298 -28.90 -9.93 6.30
N ASN A 299 -28.72 -11.12 6.86
CA ASN A 299 -29.82 -11.89 7.45
C ASN A 299 -30.21 -11.28 8.81
N PRO A 300 -31.42 -10.70 8.97
CA PRO A 300 -31.85 -10.08 10.22
C PRO A 300 -32.07 -11.07 11.38
N PHE A 301 -31.97 -12.38 11.12
CA PHE A 301 -32.16 -13.45 12.10
C PHE A 301 -30.87 -14.21 12.44
N ALA A 302 -29.71 -13.78 11.91
CA ALA A 302 -28.41 -14.40 12.15
C ALA A 302 -27.75 -13.96 13.47
#